data_AF-A0A926UVX2-F1
#
_entry.id   AF-A0A926UVX2-F1
#
_cell.length_a   1.000
_cell.length_b   1.000
_cell.length_c   1.000
_cell.angle_alpha   90.00
_cell.angle_beta   90.00
_cell.angle_gamma   90.00
#
_symmetry.space_group_name_H-M   'P 1'
#
loop_
_entity.id
_entity.type
_entity.pdbx_description
1 polymer ?
#
loop_
_entity_poly.entity_id
_entity_poly.type
_entity_poly.pdbx_seq_one_letter_code
_entity_poly.pdbx_strand_id
1 'polypeptide(L)'
;MITLTTLNRPTTNISLTVTIDSALCVGAGGSSGSLADKPIIRNADKKLLIPASQLKGRLRHECEKIARALQWSICESPKAETMCPQRKGLDGNFEREAYRVSSDPIEKNRHCLICQIFGNPVLPSQVLFDDLICTEDPENLPEVIRPGVTINRRRQTAEENKLYFLETSPANAQLQFKGDIHFLPDCPDFGKALIYASLQHINALGGSKSSGLGWLTWNITKLDIDESVWQSLAKGGES
;
A
#
# COMPACT_ATOMS: atom_id res chain seq x y z
N MET A 1 35.87 5.63 -11.89
CA MET A 1 34.89 6.65 -12.30
C MET A 1 33.61 5.90 -12.63
N ILE A 2 32.62 5.87 -11.72
CA ILE A 2 31.32 5.24 -12.00
C ILE A 2 30.52 6.28 -12.80
N THR A 3 30.29 6.04 -14.08
CA THR A 3 29.44 6.88 -14.92
C THR A 3 27.98 6.52 -14.66
N LEU A 4 27.14 7.49 -14.29
CA LEU A 4 25.72 7.28 -13.98
C LEU A 4 24.94 6.57 -15.11
N THR A 5 25.41 6.65 -16.35
CA THR A 5 24.87 5.93 -17.51
C THR A 5 25.02 4.41 -17.45
N THR A 6 25.98 3.88 -16.66
CA THR A 6 26.15 2.43 -16.43
C THR A 6 25.20 1.87 -15.36
N LEU A 7 24.44 2.73 -14.67
CA LEU A 7 23.41 2.35 -13.69
C LEU A 7 22.02 2.20 -14.33
N ASN A 8 21.91 2.26 -15.66
CA ASN A 8 20.64 2.10 -16.36
C ASN A 8 20.18 0.64 -16.29
N ARG A 9 19.70 0.22 -15.12
CA ARG A 9 19.01 -1.04 -14.97
C ARG A 9 17.54 -0.80 -15.37
N PRO A 10 17.01 -1.55 -16.35
CA PRO A 10 15.65 -1.33 -16.80
C PRO A 10 14.68 -1.54 -15.64
N THR A 11 13.97 -0.49 -15.24
CA THR A 11 12.84 -0.57 -14.31
C THR A 11 11.56 -0.73 -15.12
N THR A 12 10.74 -1.71 -14.76
CA THR A 12 9.37 -1.79 -15.28
C THR A 12 8.46 -1.03 -14.32
N ASN A 13 7.50 -0.27 -14.82
CA ASN A 13 6.52 0.42 -13.99
C ASN A 13 5.09 0.07 -14.42
N ILE A 14 4.14 0.30 -13.51
CA ILE A 14 2.71 0.35 -13.80
C ILE A 14 2.17 1.71 -13.40
N SER A 15 1.48 2.37 -14.33
CA SER A 15 0.79 3.61 -14.03
C SER A 15 -0.57 3.34 -13.42
N LEU A 16 -0.85 4.08 -12.34
CA LEU A 16 -2.07 4.02 -11.57
C LEU A 16 -2.85 5.32 -11.75
N THR A 17 -4.12 5.21 -12.08
CA THR A 17 -5.10 6.29 -11.92
C THR A 17 -6.20 5.80 -10.99
N VAL A 18 -6.34 6.46 -9.85
CA VAL A 18 -7.41 6.20 -8.88
C VAL A 18 -8.47 7.27 -9.05
N THR A 19 -9.70 6.85 -9.32
CA THR A 19 -10.86 7.74 -9.27
C THR A 19 -11.55 7.52 -7.93
N ILE A 20 -11.66 8.57 -7.14
CA ILE A 20 -12.34 8.53 -5.84
C ILE A 20 -13.84 8.75 -6.05
N ASP A 21 -14.64 7.73 -5.76
CA ASP A 21 -16.09 7.72 -5.93
C ASP A 21 -16.83 8.37 -4.74
N SER A 22 -16.24 8.30 -3.53
CA SER A 22 -16.78 8.93 -2.32
C SER A 22 -15.75 9.76 -1.59
N ALA A 23 -16.17 10.79 -0.84
CA ALA A 23 -15.26 11.74 -0.17
C ALA A 23 -14.04 11.05 0.48
N LEU A 24 -12.83 11.50 0.12
CA LEU A 24 -11.57 10.96 0.62
C LEU A 24 -11.22 11.63 1.95
N CYS A 25 -10.84 10.82 2.94
CA CYS A 25 -10.20 11.31 4.17
C CYS A 25 -8.87 10.57 4.37
N VAL A 26 -7.76 11.23 4.06
CA VAL A 26 -6.41 10.75 4.36
C VAL A 26 -5.85 11.66 5.44
N GLY A 27 -6.06 11.29 6.70
CA GLY A 27 -5.52 12.05 7.81
C GLY A 27 -4.01 11.86 7.93
N ALA A 28 -3.26 12.96 7.91
CA ALA A 28 -1.89 12.97 8.42
C ALA A 28 -1.94 12.70 9.94
N GLY A 29 -1.31 11.62 10.40
CA GLY A 29 -1.07 11.47 11.84
C GLY A 29 -0.13 12.57 12.31
N GLY A 30 -0.60 13.53 13.11
CA GLY A 30 0.27 14.45 13.86
C GLY A 30 0.39 15.89 13.34
N SER A 31 -0.53 16.39 12.53
CA SER A 31 -0.55 17.81 12.14
C SER A 31 -1.20 18.68 13.22
N SER A 32 -0.39 19.21 14.12
CA SER A 32 -0.74 20.36 14.96
C SER A 32 -0.73 21.61 14.07
N GLY A 33 -1.90 22.17 13.73
CA GLY A 33 -1.97 23.48 13.06
C GLY A 33 -3.06 23.71 12.02
N SER A 34 -3.93 22.73 11.74
CA SER A 34 -5.14 22.93 10.92
C SER A 34 -6.39 23.06 11.80
N LEU A 35 -7.42 23.75 11.31
CA LEU A 35 -8.77 23.78 11.90
C LEU A 35 -9.43 22.37 11.97
N ALA A 36 -8.81 21.37 11.32
CA ALA A 36 -9.21 19.98 11.33
C ALA A 36 -8.20 19.08 12.06
N ASP A 37 -8.69 18.10 12.84
CA ASP A 37 -7.88 17.13 13.59
C ASP A 37 -7.16 16.12 12.66
N LYS A 38 -7.60 16.02 11.41
CA LYS A 38 -7.02 15.18 10.34
C LYS A 38 -7.08 15.93 9.00
N PRO A 39 -6.12 16.81 8.71
CA PRO A 39 -6.05 17.49 7.43
C PRO A 39 -5.66 16.52 6.31
N ILE A 40 -6.11 16.82 5.10
CA ILE A 40 -5.69 16.11 3.90
C ILE A 40 -4.28 16.55 3.54
N ILE A 41 -3.43 15.58 3.20
CA ILE A 41 -2.04 15.86 2.85
C ILE A 41 -2.00 16.58 1.50
N ARG A 42 -1.26 17.70 1.45
CA ARG A 42 -1.00 18.46 0.23
C ARG A 42 0.49 18.52 -0.06
N ASN A 43 0.85 18.57 -1.34
CA ASN A 43 2.23 18.81 -1.77
C ASN A 43 2.59 20.31 -1.67
N ALA A 44 3.82 20.67 -2.01
CA ALA A 44 4.28 22.07 -2.06
C ALA A 44 3.44 22.96 -2.99
N ASP A 45 2.84 22.37 -4.03
CA ASP A 45 1.95 23.03 -4.99
C ASP A 45 0.48 23.07 -4.53
N LYS A 46 0.20 22.74 -3.26
CA LYS A 46 -1.14 22.68 -2.65
C LYS A 46 -2.08 21.61 -3.25
N LYS A 47 -1.59 20.70 -4.08
CA LYS A 47 -2.38 19.57 -4.61
C LYS A 47 -2.58 18.52 -3.54
N LEU A 48 -3.80 17.99 -3.46
CA LEU A 48 -4.09 16.83 -2.62
C LEU A 48 -3.27 15.63 -3.08
N LEU A 49 -2.77 14.83 -2.14
CA LEU A 49 -2.04 13.61 -2.46
C LEU A 49 -2.44 12.46 -1.54
N ILE A 50 -2.28 11.24 -2.06
CA ILE A 50 -2.30 10.00 -1.28
C ILE A 50 -0.83 9.58 -1.11
N PRO A 51 -0.31 9.51 0.13
CA PRO A 51 1.09 9.18 0.34
C PRO A 51 1.43 7.78 -0.16
N ALA A 52 2.61 7.65 -0.76
CA ALA A 52 3.24 6.40 -1.17
C ALA A 52 3.29 5.40 0.00
N SER A 53 3.53 5.87 1.22
CA SER A 53 3.56 5.04 2.42
C SER A 53 2.20 4.40 2.76
N GLN A 54 1.09 5.13 2.54
CA GLN A 54 -0.27 4.62 2.72
C GLN A 54 -0.61 3.59 1.64
N LEU A 55 -0.29 3.90 0.37
CA LEU A 55 -0.48 2.98 -0.74
C LEU A 55 0.33 1.69 -0.53
N LYS A 56 1.63 1.82 -0.23
CA LYS A 56 2.54 0.70 0.06
C LYS A 56 2.05 -0.15 1.22
N GLY A 57 1.65 0.48 2.33
CA GLY A 57 1.13 -0.23 3.50
C GLY A 57 -0.15 -0.99 3.21
N ARG A 58 -1.07 -0.37 2.46
CA ARG A 58 -2.32 -1.02 2.06
C ARG A 58 -2.08 -2.18 1.10
N LEU A 59 -1.23 -1.99 0.10
CA LEU A 59 -0.87 -3.05 -0.85
C LEU A 59 -0.15 -4.20 -0.17
N ARG A 60 0.79 -3.93 0.72
CA ARG A 60 1.43 -4.95 1.54
C ARG A 60 0.39 -5.80 2.27
N HIS A 61 -0.56 -5.16 2.94
CA HIS A 61 -1.61 -5.88 3.67
C HIS A 61 -2.49 -6.75 2.76
N GLU A 62 -2.89 -6.26 1.58
CA GLU A 62 -3.67 -7.10 0.64
C GLU A 62 -2.82 -8.23 0.04
N CYS A 63 -1.55 -7.99 -0.29
CA CYS A 63 -0.62 -9.04 -0.70
C CYS A 63 -0.48 -10.11 0.40
N GLU A 64 -0.34 -9.71 1.67
CA GLU A 64 -0.28 -10.63 2.80
C GLU A 64 -1.57 -11.45 2.93
N LYS A 65 -2.74 -10.86 2.71
CA LYS A 65 -4.02 -11.58 2.71
C LYS A 65 -4.10 -12.61 1.59
N ILE A 66 -3.74 -12.24 0.36
CA ILE A 66 -3.74 -13.17 -0.77
C ILE A 66 -2.73 -14.30 -0.53
N ALA A 67 -1.52 -13.97 -0.06
CA ALA A 67 -0.50 -14.98 0.25
C ALA A 67 -0.98 -15.98 1.32
N ARG A 68 -1.62 -15.50 2.41
CA ARG A 68 -2.22 -16.38 3.44
C ARG A 68 -3.37 -17.22 2.87
N ALA A 69 -4.22 -16.65 2.02
CA ALA A 69 -5.33 -17.37 1.39
C ALA A 69 -4.83 -18.49 0.46
N LEU A 70 -3.71 -18.26 -0.22
CA LEU A 70 -2.99 -19.25 -1.01
C LEU A 70 -2.14 -20.20 -0.14
N GLN A 71 -2.16 -20.09 1.19
CA GLN A 71 -1.40 -20.94 2.13
C GLN A 71 0.13 -20.78 2.06
N TRP A 72 0.63 -19.64 1.59
CA TRP A 72 2.04 -19.30 1.76
C TRP A 72 2.34 -18.91 3.21
N SER A 73 3.37 -19.51 3.82
CA SER A 73 3.85 -19.12 5.15
C SER A 73 4.55 -17.77 5.10
N ILE A 74 3.98 -16.74 5.71
CA ILE A 74 4.54 -15.37 5.70
C ILE A 74 4.82 -14.89 7.12
N CYS A 75 5.80 -14.00 7.26
CA CYS A 75 6.15 -13.42 8.55
C CYS A 75 5.13 -12.34 8.98
N GLU A 76 5.11 -11.99 10.26
CA GLU A 76 4.27 -10.89 10.77
C GLU A 76 5.03 -9.56 10.71
N SER A 77 4.45 -8.57 10.04
CA SER A 77 4.94 -7.19 9.97
C SER A 77 4.12 -6.28 10.90
N PRO A 78 4.63 -5.13 11.37
CA PRO A 78 5.93 -4.52 11.07
C PRO A 78 7.01 -4.74 12.15
N LYS A 79 6.79 -5.58 13.16
CA LYS A 79 7.75 -5.79 14.25
C LYS A 79 8.98 -6.56 13.76
N ALA A 80 10.18 -5.99 13.89
CA ALA A 80 11.41 -6.59 13.37
C ALA A 80 11.65 -8.03 13.87
N GLU A 81 11.32 -8.33 15.13
CA GLU A 81 11.50 -9.64 15.75
C GLU A 81 10.66 -10.76 15.12
N THR A 82 9.49 -10.41 14.58
CA THR A 82 8.56 -11.35 13.93
C THR A 82 8.73 -11.37 12.41
N MET A 83 9.61 -10.54 11.86
CA MET A 83 9.91 -10.47 10.42
C MET A 83 11.05 -11.41 10.03
N CYS A 84 11.21 -11.65 8.73
CA CYS A 84 12.38 -12.38 8.22
C CYS A 84 13.68 -11.59 8.46
N PRO A 85 14.81 -12.25 8.78
CA PRO A 85 14.97 -13.71 8.92
C PRO A 85 14.58 -14.27 10.30
N GLN A 86 14.36 -13.42 11.33
CA GLN A 86 14.16 -13.84 12.72
C GLN A 86 12.92 -14.72 12.93
N ARG A 87 11.76 -14.30 12.39
CA ARG A 87 10.47 -15.05 12.41
C ARG A 87 10.10 -15.61 13.79
N LYS A 88 10.43 -14.88 14.86
CA LYS A 88 10.29 -15.39 16.24
C LYS A 88 8.82 -15.69 16.55
N GLY A 89 8.53 -16.92 16.98
CA GLY A 89 7.18 -17.34 17.39
C GLY A 89 6.21 -17.57 16.24
N LEU A 90 6.70 -17.77 15.02
CA LEU A 90 5.89 -18.09 13.85
C LEU A 90 6.16 -19.52 13.37
N ASP A 91 5.07 -20.25 13.11
CA ASP A 91 5.11 -21.58 12.51
C ASP A 91 4.92 -21.48 10.99
N GLY A 92 5.51 -22.41 10.24
CA GLY A 92 5.31 -22.50 8.78
C GLY A 92 6.50 -23.08 8.03
N ASN A 93 6.26 -23.42 6.76
CA ASN A 93 7.29 -23.97 5.89
C ASN A 93 8.10 -22.83 5.25
N PHE A 94 9.06 -22.30 6.00
CA PHE A 94 9.95 -21.25 5.51
C PHE A 94 11.25 -21.77 4.89
N GLU A 95 11.44 -23.08 4.77
CA GLU A 95 12.63 -23.71 4.20
C GLU A 95 12.52 -23.97 2.69
N ARG A 96 11.52 -23.36 2.04
CA ARG A 96 11.25 -23.50 0.60
C ARG A 96 12.25 -22.73 -0.25
N GLU A 97 12.59 -23.27 -1.42
CA GLU A 97 13.54 -22.61 -2.34
C GLU A 97 13.03 -21.26 -2.84
N ALA A 98 11.72 -21.11 -3.00
CA ALA A 98 11.08 -19.83 -3.34
C ALA A 98 11.37 -18.71 -2.31
N TYR A 99 11.84 -19.02 -1.11
CA TYR A 99 12.18 -18.02 -0.08
C TYR A 99 13.64 -17.59 -0.10
N ARG A 100 14.45 -18.18 -0.97
CA ARG A 100 15.85 -17.81 -1.12
C ARG A 100 15.97 -16.56 -1.99
N VAL A 101 16.76 -15.58 -1.54
CA VAL A 101 16.90 -14.28 -2.24
C VAL A 101 18.18 -14.21 -3.06
N SER A 102 19.24 -14.88 -2.65
CA SER A 102 20.50 -14.95 -3.40
C SER A 102 20.85 -16.37 -3.79
N SER A 103 21.51 -16.50 -4.94
CA SER A 103 22.09 -17.77 -5.39
C SER A 103 23.37 -18.15 -4.62
N ASP A 104 23.84 -17.28 -3.71
CA ASP A 104 25.03 -17.54 -2.91
C ASP A 104 24.79 -18.75 -2.00
N PRO A 105 25.57 -19.83 -2.11
CA PRO A 105 25.45 -21.01 -1.24
C PRO A 105 25.67 -20.71 0.25
N ILE A 106 26.35 -19.61 0.56
CA ILE A 106 26.69 -19.21 1.94
C ILE A 106 25.51 -18.51 2.61
N GLU A 107 24.68 -17.80 1.85
CA GLU A 107 23.52 -17.08 2.39
C GLU A 107 22.37 -18.05 2.68
N LYS A 108 22.18 -18.36 3.96
CA LYS A 108 21.10 -19.22 4.45
C LYS A 108 19.81 -18.46 4.77
N ASN A 109 19.81 -17.14 4.61
CA ASN A 109 18.67 -16.31 4.96
C ASN A 109 17.53 -16.53 3.94
N ARG A 110 16.39 -16.98 4.46
CA ARG A 110 15.16 -17.17 3.69
C ARG A 110 14.16 -16.08 4.07
N HIS A 111 13.62 -15.41 3.06
CA HIS A 111 12.66 -14.33 3.16
C HIS A 111 11.35 -14.77 2.51
N CYS A 112 10.24 -14.63 3.25
CA CYS A 112 8.92 -14.91 2.67
C CYS A 112 8.64 -13.99 1.46
N LEU A 113 7.71 -14.40 0.59
CA LEU A 113 7.37 -13.68 -0.64
C LEU A 113 7.09 -12.18 -0.39
N ILE A 114 6.42 -11.86 0.72
CA ILE A 114 6.08 -10.48 1.08
C ILE A 114 7.32 -9.65 1.39
N CYS A 115 8.29 -10.22 2.12
CA CYS A 115 9.55 -9.53 2.40
C CYS A 115 10.40 -9.34 1.14
N GLN A 116 10.37 -10.28 0.20
CA GLN A 116 11.07 -10.13 -1.08
C GLN A 116 10.53 -8.98 -1.93
N ILE A 117 9.25 -8.64 -1.77
CA ILE A 117 8.61 -7.53 -2.49
C ILE A 117 8.82 -6.20 -1.74
N PHE A 118 8.36 -6.13 -0.49
CA PHE A 118 8.24 -4.88 0.27
C PHE A 118 9.46 -4.55 1.15
N GLY A 119 10.38 -5.50 1.27
CA GLY A 119 11.54 -5.42 2.15
C GLY A 119 11.23 -5.71 3.62
N ASN A 120 12.30 -5.70 4.40
CA ASN A 120 12.34 -5.79 5.85
C ASN A 120 13.63 -5.13 6.38
N PRO A 121 13.92 -5.14 7.70
CA PRO A 121 15.08 -4.44 8.25
C PRO A 121 16.45 -4.82 7.65
N VAL A 122 16.59 -6.00 7.04
CA VAL A 122 17.86 -6.47 6.46
C VAL A 122 17.79 -6.69 4.94
N LEU A 123 16.61 -6.65 4.34
CA LEU A 123 16.39 -6.82 2.91
C LEU A 123 15.68 -5.58 2.32
N PRO A 124 16.27 -4.88 1.34
CA PRO A 124 15.64 -3.71 0.73
C PRO A 124 14.37 -4.08 -0.06
N SER A 125 13.46 -3.11 -0.16
CA SER A 125 12.24 -3.21 -0.99
C SER A 125 12.62 -3.30 -2.48
N GLN A 126 12.04 -4.24 -3.21
CA GLN A 126 12.22 -4.36 -4.66
C GLN A 126 11.16 -3.59 -5.46
N VAL A 127 10.33 -2.82 -4.76
CA VAL A 127 9.26 -2.01 -5.33
C VAL A 127 9.29 -0.62 -4.71
N LEU A 128 9.20 0.41 -5.56
CA LEU A 128 9.09 1.81 -5.20
C LEU A 128 7.68 2.32 -5.55
N PHE A 129 7.17 3.24 -4.75
CA PHE A 129 5.83 3.78 -4.88
C PHE A 129 5.93 5.30 -4.95
N ASP A 130 5.29 5.89 -5.95
CA ASP A 130 5.10 7.33 -5.97
C ASP A 130 3.90 7.74 -5.13
N ASP A 131 3.91 8.99 -4.66
CA ASP A 131 2.71 9.60 -4.12
C ASP A 131 1.67 9.72 -5.25
N LEU A 132 0.41 9.39 -4.97
CA LEU A 132 -0.65 9.62 -5.96
C LEU A 132 -1.10 11.07 -5.85
N ILE A 133 -0.91 11.86 -6.91
CA ILE A 133 -1.17 13.30 -6.92
C ILE A 133 -2.51 13.57 -7.60
N CYS A 134 -3.35 14.40 -6.99
CA CYS A 134 -4.60 14.85 -7.58
C CYS A 134 -4.34 15.61 -8.88
N THR A 135 -5.06 15.26 -9.95
CA THR A 135 -4.93 15.95 -11.24
C THR A 135 -5.70 17.25 -11.30
N GLU A 136 -6.70 17.42 -10.45
CA GLU A 136 -7.49 18.64 -10.38
C GLU A 136 -6.69 19.82 -9.85
N ASP A 137 -7.04 21.00 -10.36
CA ASP A 137 -6.46 22.25 -9.89
C ASP A 137 -6.87 22.52 -8.44
N PRO A 138 -5.94 22.79 -7.52
CA PRO A 138 -6.25 23.18 -6.14
C PRO A 138 -7.26 24.31 -6.02
N GLU A 139 -7.30 25.26 -6.97
CA GLU A 139 -8.24 26.39 -6.96
C GLU A 139 -9.70 25.95 -7.16
N ASN A 140 -9.91 24.79 -7.80
CA ASN A 140 -11.23 24.22 -8.04
C ASN A 140 -11.72 23.31 -6.90
N LEU A 141 -10.90 23.09 -5.86
CA LEU A 141 -11.19 22.18 -4.76
C LEU A 141 -11.54 22.96 -3.49
N PRO A 142 -12.84 23.06 -3.12
CA PRO A 142 -13.20 23.68 -1.85
C PRO A 142 -12.73 22.80 -0.67
N GLU A 143 -12.23 23.46 0.37
CA GLU A 143 -11.96 22.82 1.66
C GLU A 143 -13.28 22.41 2.32
N VAL A 144 -13.55 21.09 2.37
CA VAL A 144 -14.77 20.57 3.02
C VAL A 144 -14.42 19.97 4.37
N ILE A 145 -14.73 20.71 5.44
CA ILE A 145 -14.61 20.22 6.81
C ILE A 145 -15.91 19.53 7.21
N ARG A 146 -15.85 18.24 7.54
CA ARG A 146 -16.97 17.46 8.08
C ARG A 146 -16.82 17.28 9.60
N PRO A 147 -17.79 17.73 10.41
CA PRO A 147 -17.82 17.42 11.83
C PRO A 147 -18.25 15.96 12.04
N GLY A 148 -17.46 15.22 12.80
CA GLY A 148 -17.81 13.90 13.32
C GLY A 148 -18.07 13.98 14.82
N VAL A 149 -19.10 13.26 15.28
CA VAL A 149 -19.38 13.10 16.72
C VAL A 149 -19.19 11.64 17.12
N THR A 150 -18.53 11.40 18.25
CA THR A 150 -18.46 10.06 18.84
C THR A 150 -19.68 9.83 19.72
N ILE A 151 -20.51 8.85 19.37
CA ILE A 151 -21.71 8.47 20.15
C ILE A 151 -21.35 7.31 21.09
N ASN A 152 -21.57 7.49 22.39
CA ASN A 152 -21.38 6.41 23.35
C ASN A 152 -22.57 5.44 23.30
N ARG A 153 -22.32 4.23 22.79
CA ARG A 153 -23.35 3.18 22.62
C ARG A 153 -24.08 2.79 23.90
N ARG A 154 -23.48 2.99 25.09
CA ARG A 154 -24.09 2.61 26.38
C ARG A 154 -24.99 3.69 26.95
N ARG A 155 -24.73 4.96 26.65
CA ARG A 155 -25.51 6.11 27.16
C ARG A 155 -26.43 6.73 26.11
N GLN A 156 -26.33 6.31 24.84
CA GLN A 156 -27.07 6.87 23.69
C GLN A 156 -26.98 8.40 23.56
N THR A 157 -25.98 9.01 24.19
CA THR A 157 -25.70 10.44 24.12
C THR A 157 -24.39 10.68 23.37
N ALA A 158 -24.29 11.84 22.72
CA ALA A 158 -23.01 12.35 22.24
C ALA A 158 -22.08 12.53 23.45
N GLU A 159 -20.84 12.05 23.36
CA GLU A 159 -19.85 12.35 24.39
C GLU A 159 -19.42 13.82 24.28
N GLU A 160 -19.64 14.58 25.34
CA GLU A 160 -19.08 15.93 25.49
C GLU A 160 -17.56 15.88 25.26
N ASN A 161 -17.04 16.81 24.47
CA ASN A 161 -15.62 16.95 24.10
C ASN A 161 -15.02 15.88 23.13
N LYS A 162 -15.84 15.21 22.29
CA LYS A 162 -15.34 14.38 21.16
C LYS A 162 -15.94 14.75 19.80
N LEU A 163 -16.07 16.06 19.55
CA LEU A 163 -16.18 16.60 18.20
C LEU A 163 -14.80 16.46 17.55
N TYR A 164 -14.71 15.76 16.42
CA TYR A 164 -13.51 15.78 15.60
C TYR A 164 -13.85 16.30 14.20
N PHE A 165 -13.01 17.17 13.68
CA PHE A 165 -13.17 17.76 12.35
C PHE A 165 -12.33 16.98 11.35
N LEU A 166 -12.99 16.37 10.37
CA LEU A 166 -12.34 15.69 9.25
C LEU A 166 -12.30 16.64 8.06
N GLU A 167 -11.11 16.97 7.56
CA GLU A 167 -11.02 17.53 6.22
C GLU A 167 -11.30 16.39 5.23
N THR A 168 -12.26 16.60 4.35
CA THR A 168 -12.67 15.65 3.32
C THR A 168 -12.55 16.30 1.96
N SER A 169 -12.17 15.52 0.94
CA SER A 169 -12.34 16.00 -0.44
C SER A 169 -13.83 16.19 -0.70
N PRO A 170 -14.23 17.09 -1.63
CA PRO A 170 -15.62 17.21 -2.02
C PRO A 170 -16.19 15.83 -2.40
N ALA A 171 -17.34 15.49 -1.81
CA ALA A 171 -18.03 14.24 -2.15
C ALA A 171 -18.48 14.31 -3.61
N ASN A 172 -18.38 13.19 -4.34
CA ASN A 172 -18.82 13.04 -5.73
C ASN A 172 -18.05 13.87 -6.77
N ALA A 173 -16.86 14.40 -6.45
CA ALA A 173 -16.04 15.14 -7.41
C ALA A 173 -15.24 14.25 -8.38
N GLN A 174 -15.37 12.91 -8.30
CA GLN A 174 -14.64 11.94 -9.14
C GLN A 174 -13.15 12.28 -9.28
N LEU A 175 -12.52 12.70 -8.17
CA LEU A 175 -11.15 13.17 -8.20
C LEU A 175 -10.22 12.06 -8.65
N GLN A 176 -9.38 12.38 -9.65
CA GLN A 176 -8.39 11.47 -10.17
C GLN A 176 -7.04 11.73 -9.49
N PHE A 177 -6.44 10.68 -8.96
CA PHE A 177 -5.08 10.70 -8.43
C PHE A 177 -4.20 9.81 -9.30
N LYS A 178 -3.03 10.32 -9.68
CA LYS A 178 -2.10 9.62 -10.58
C LYS A 178 -0.72 9.44 -9.94
N GLY A 179 -0.11 8.30 -10.22
CA GLY A 179 1.27 7.99 -9.85
C GLY A 179 1.66 6.60 -10.34
N ASP A 180 2.90 6.21 -10.13
CA ASP A 180 3.44 4.95 -10.62
C ASP A 180 3.90 4.02 -9.49
N ILE A 181 3.88 2.72 -9.77
CA ILE A 181 4.63 1.71 -9.01
C ILE A 181 5.79 1.26 -9.88
N HIS A 182 7.00 1.38 -9.36
CA HIS A 182 8.23 0.99 -10.06
C HIS A 182 8.76 -0.33 -9.50
N PHE A 183 8.90 -1.32 -10.37
CA PHE A 183 9.55 -2.59 -10.07
C PHE A 183 11.04 -2.47 -10.34
N LEU A 184 11.84 -2.73 -9.30
CA LEU A 184 13.29 -2.80 -9.43
C LEU A 184 13.69 -4.05 -10.22
N PRO A 185 14.89 -4.06 -10.82
CA PRO A 185 15.36 -5.15 -11.68
C PRO A 185 15.37 -6.52 -11.01
N ASP A 186 15.64 -6.55 -9.71
CA ASP A 186 15.70 -7.77 -8.90
C ASP A 186 14.33 -8.11 -8.27
N CYS A 187 13.24 -7.45 -8.69
CA CYS A 187 11.89 -7.77 -8.27
C CYS A 187 11.45 -9.11 -8.87
N PRO A 188 11.09 -10.11 -8.03
CA PRO A 188 10.62 -11.39 -8.55
C PRO A 188 9.34 -11.25 -9.36
N ASP A 189 9.14 -12.08 -10.40
CA ASP A 189 7.95 -11.99 -11.24
C ASP A 189 6.65 -12.30 -10.48
N PHE A 190 6.71 -13.19 -9.49
CA PHE A 190 5.58 -13.42 -8.58
C PHE A 190 5.22 -12.15 -7.80
N GLY A 191 6.18 -11.23 -7.57
CA GLY A 191 5.97 -9.96 -6.91
C GLY A 191 5.11 -9.02 -7.74
N LYS A 192 5.38 -8.95 -9.05
CA LYS A 192 4.56 -8.24 -10.04
C LYS A 192 3.13 -8.80 -10.05
N ALA A 193 2.99 -10.12 -10.12
CA ALA A 193 1.70 -10.81 -10.11
C ALA A 193 0.89 -10.53 -8.84
N LEU A 194 1.52 -10.66 -7.67
CA LEU A 194 0.86 -10.47 -6.39
C LEU A 194 0.42 -9.01 -6.19
N ILE A 195 1.24 -8.03 -6.60
CA ILE A 195 0.87 -6.61 -6.57
C ILE A 195 -0.29 -6.33 -7.52
N TYR A 196 -0.23 -6.84 -8.75
CA TYR A 196 -1.29 -6.64 -9.74
C TYR A 196 -2.62 -7.21 -9.25
N ALA A 197 -2.63 -8.44 -8.72
CA ALA A 197 -3.82 -9.03 -8.12
C ALA A 197 -4.30 -8.23 -6.90
N SER A 198 -3.40 -7.81 -6.02
CA SER A 198 -3.76 -7.08 -4.79
C SER A 198 -4.37 -5.71 -5.08
N LEU A 199 -3.92 -5.00 -6.12
CA LEU A 199 -4.52 -3.73 -6.54
C LEU A 199 -6.01 -3.90 -6.88
N GLN A 200 -6.38 -4.97 -7.59
CA GLN A 200 -7.76 -5.27 -7.96
C GLN A 200 -8.67 -5.54 -6.74
N HIS A 201 -8.09 -5.90 -5.58
CA HIS A 201 -8.82 -6.14 -4.34
C HIS A 201 -8.95 -4.89 -3.45
N ILE A 202 -8.27 -3.79 -3.78
CA ILE A 202 -8.34 -2.55 -3.01
C ILE A 202 -9.51 -1.72 -3.52
N ASN A 203 -10.66 -1.82 -2.87
CA ASN A 203 -11.85 -1.04 -3.26
C ASN A 203 -11.98 0.27 -2.48
N ALA A 204 -11.09 0.50 -1.49
CA ALA A 204 -11.09 1.74 -0.71
C ALA A 204 -9.72 2.11 -0.11
N LEU A 205 -9.38 3.41 -0.19
CA LEU A 205 -8.18 4.04 0.38
C LEU A 205 -8.56 5.14 1.39
N GLY A 206 -7.72 5.37 2.41
CA GLY A 206 -7.95 6.36 3.47
C GLY A 206 -8.50 5.79 4.79
N GLY A 207 -8.82 6.69 5.73
CA GLY A 207 -9.39 6.40 7.04
C GLY A 207 -10.91 6.24 7.02
N SER A 208 -11.49 5.63 8.07
CA SER A 208 -12.95 5.49 8.26
C SER A 208 -13.70 4.71 7.17
N LYS A 209 -13.10 3.61 6.71
CA LYS A 209 -13.68 2.68 5.71
C LYS A 209 -15.03 2.08 6.16
N SER A 210 -15.21 1.89 7.46
CA SER A 210 -16.46 1.37 8.06
C SER A 210 -17.60 2.39 8.10
N SER A 211 -17.38 3.64 7.68
CA SER A 211 -18.40 4.69 7.57
C SER A 211 -18.66 5.15 6.13
N GLY A 212 -18.25 4.37 5.11
CA GLY A 212 -18.61 4.61 3.70
C GLY A 212 -17.72 5.58 2.92
N LEU A 213 -16.53 5.91 3.43
CA LEU A 213 -15.60 6.87 2.82
C LEU A 213 -14.46 6.18 2.06
N GLY A 214 -13.98 6.83 1.00
CA GLY A 214 -12.78 6.43 0.24
C GLY A 214 -12.98 5.30 -0.77
N TRP A 215 -14.22 5.03 -1.20
CA TRP A 215 -14.48 4.11 -2.32
C TRP A 215 -13.81 4.63 -3.58
N LEU A 216 -13.26 3.70 -4.36
CA LEU A 216 -12.50 4.05 -5.53
C LEU A 216 -12.58 3.01 -6.63
N THR A 217 -12.30 3.48 -7.82
CA THR A 217 -12.12 2.69 -9.02
C THR A 217 -10.71 2.88 -9.55
N TRP A 218 -10.03 1.78 -9.85
CA TRP A 218 -8.70 1.79 -10.44
C TRP A 218 -8.76 1.76 -11.96
N ASN A 219 -7.91 2.56 -12.58
CA ASN A 219 -7.44 2.35 -13.94
C ASN A 219 -5.93 2.10 -13.88
N ILE A 220 -5.52 0.87 -14.21
CA ILE A 220 -4.16 0.35 -14.03
C ILE A 220 -3.66 -0.05 -15.40
N THR A 221 -2.44 0.34 -15.73
CA THR A 221 -1.77 -0.15 -16.94
C THR A 221 -1.65 -1.66 -16.86
N LYS A 222 -2.10 -2.36 -17.91
CA LYS A 222 -2.06 -3.83 -17.94
C LYS A 222 -0.60 -4.29 -17.85
N LEU A 223 -0.35 -5.20 -16.92
CA LEU A 223 0.93 -5.87 -16.77
C LEU A 223 0.84 -7.23 -17.46
N ASP A 224 1.78 -7.51 -18.36
CA ASP A 224 1.89 -8.83 -18.98
C ASP A 224 2.66 -9.76 -18.05
N ILE A 225 1.99 -10.81 -17.59
CA ILE A 225 2.50 -11.73 -16.59
C ILE A 225 2.22 -13.13 -17.09
N ASP A 226 3.29 -13.91 -17.27
CA ASP A 226 3.20 -15.28 -17.76
C ASP A 226 2.30 -16.14 -16.87
N GLU A 227 1.49 -16.99 -17.51
CA GLU A 227 0.58 -17.92 -16.83
C GLU A 227 1.31 -18.85 -15.86
N SER A 228 2.56 -19.20 -16.17
CA SER A 228 3.42 -20.03 -15.30
C SER A 228 3.67 -19.38 -13.94
N VAL A 229 3.75 -18.05 -13.87
CA VAL A 229 3.93 -17.29 -12.62
C VAL A 229 2.67 -17.37 -11.77
N TRP A 230 1.50 -17.21 -12.38
CA TRP A 230 0.21 -17.36 -11.71
C TRP A 230 0.03 -18.77 -11.16
N GLN A 231 0.33 -19.79 -11.96
CA GLN A 231 0.29 -21.19 -11.52
C GLN A 231 1.26 -21.47 -10.37
N SER A 232 2.48 -20.92 -10.43
CA SER A 232 3.46 -21.08 -9.34
C SER A 232 2.98 -20.43 -8.05
N LEU A 233 2.35 -19.25 -8.10
CA LEU A 233 1.76 -18.62 -6.93
C LEU A 233 0.59 -19.41 -6.36
N ALA A 234 -0.26 -19.96 -7.24
CA ALA A 234 -1.44 -20.74 -6.86
C ALA A 234 -1.08 -22.05 -6.14
N LYS A 235 0.11 -22.63 -6.41
CA LYS A 235 0.60 -23.83 -5.70
C LYS A 235 0.76 -23.63 -4.20
N GLY A 236 0.96 -22.40 -3.73
CA GLY A 236 1.09 -22.01 -2.32
C GLY A 236 1.27 -23.11 -1.27
N GLY A 237 0.21 -23.77 -0.81
CA GLY A 237 0.26 -24.82 0.23
C GLY A 237 0.90 -26.16 -0.19
N GLU A 238 1.08 -26.41 -1.48
CA GLU A 238 1.75 -27.60 -2.00
C GLU A 238 3.26 -27.48 -1.78
N SER A 239 3.79 -28.48 -1.06
CA SER A 239 5.21 -28.62 -0.71
C SER A 239 5.97 -29.30 -1.82
#